data_AF-A0A954FBI0-F1
#
_entry.id   AF-A0A954FBI0-F1
#
_cell.length_a   1.000
_cell.length_b   1.000
_cell.length_c   1.000
_cell.angle_alpha   90.00
_cell.angle_beta   90.00
_cell.angle_gamma   90.00
#
_symmetry.space_group_name_H-M   'P 1'
#
loop_
_entity.id
_entity.type
_entity.pdbx_description
1 polymer ?
#
loop_
_entity_poly.entity_id
_entity_poly.type
_entity_poly.pdbx_seq_one_letter_code
_entity_poly.pdbx_strand_id
1 'polypeptide(L)'
;FLKSRPDLTKFMTYMERDQETENCGRRLLAIPTRERLLRLLRYLLDEEEFLSNFGIRSLSKYHEEHPFEYELNGEKLCVQYMPAESDSGLFGGNSNWRGPIWFPLNYLLIEALERYHLFYGKSLRVECPTGSGVYMDLQEVADEIRKRLSRLFLSKDDGDRPSYARTNVLLNDPHWRDLVLFYEYFDAETGRGLGASHQTGWTALISPILGTLASRCLQEEQNRQSAPGAMQPAETD
;
A
#
# COMPACT_ATOMS: atom_id res chain seq x y z
N PHE A 1 -24.28 -2.28 -21.69
CA PHE A 1 -24.15 -2.88 -20.35
C PHE A 1 -25.29 -2.47 -19.42
N LEU A 2 -25.39 -1.21 -18.98
CA LEU A 2 -26.44 -0.77 -18.03
C LEU A 2 -27.88 -1.00 -18.52
N LYS A 3 -28.14 -0.80 -19.83
CA LYS A 3 -29.43 -1.13 -20.47
C LYS A 3 -29.72 -2.65 -20.54
N SER A 4 -28.69 -3.48 -20.46
CA SER A 4 -28.76 -4.93 -20.73
C SER A 4 -28.68 -5.78 -19.46
N ARG A 5 -28.13 -5.24 -18.36
CA ARG A 5 -27.94 -5.92 -17.06
C ARG A 5 -28.25 -4.98 -15.87
N PRO A 6 -29.51 -4.52 -15.74
CA PRO A 6 -29.91 -3.62 -14.66
C PRO A 6 -29.88 -4.29 -13.27
N ASP A 7 -29.88 -5.61 -13.21
CA ASP A 7 -29.72 -6.40 -11.98
C ASP A 7 -28.36 -6.17 -11.31
N LEU A 8 -27.31 -6.00 -12.13
CA LEU A 8 -25.94 -5.86 -11.64
C LEU A 8 -25.62 -4.44 -11.11
N THR A 9 -26.43 -3.44 -11.43
CA THR A 9 -26.20 -2.06 -10.97
C THR A 9 -26.33 -1.91 -9.46
N LYS A 10 -27.10 -2.78 -8.78
CA LYS A 10 -27.17 -2.83 -7.32
C LYS A 10 -25.84 -3.18 -6.66
N PHE A 11 -24.95 -3.82 -7.41
CA PHE A 11 -23.64 -4.26 -6.96
C PHE A 11 -22.51 -3.51 -7.63
N MET A 12 -22.78 -2.40 -8.32
CA MET A 12 -21.75 -1.65 -9.03
C MET A 12 -21.94 -0.16 -8.78
N THR A 13 -20.87 0.56 -8.46
CA THR A 13 -20.95 2.02 -8.47
C THR A 13 -21.09 2.47 -9.92
N TYR A 14 -22.19 3.18 -10.22
CA TYR A 14 -22.35 4.02 -11.40
C TYR A 14 -22.79 5.39 -10.90
N MET A 15 -22.00 6.41 -11.18
CA MET A 15 -22.41 7.79 -10.98
C MET A 15 -21.80 8.60 -12.13
N GLU A 16 -22.65 9.43 -12.71
CA GLU A 16 -22.33 10.36 -13.78
C GLU A 16 -22.31 11.73 -13.12
N ARG A 17 -21.16 12.39 -13.09
CA ARG A 17 -21.07 13.77 -12.57
C ARG A 17 -21.69 14.69 -13.64
N ASP A 18 -22.82 15.33 -13.33
CA ASP A 18 -23.59 16.15 -14.29
C ASP A 18 -23.12 17.63 -14.35
N GLN A 19 -23.52 18.31 -15.43
CA GLN A 19 -22.85 19.32 -16.25
C GLN A 19 -22.71 20.78 -15.73
N GLU A 20 -22.81 21.09 -14.44
CA GLU A 20 -22.69 22.51 -13.98
C GLU A 20 -21.26 23.02 -13.80
N THR A 21 -20.25 22.18 -14.01
CA THR A 21 -18.84 22.59 -14.03
C THR A 21 -18.18 22.02 -15.28
N GLU A 22 -17.39 22.83 -15.99
CA GLU A 22 -16.79 22.61 -17.33
C GLU A 22 -15.93 21.33 -17.53
N ASN A 23 -15.92 20.41 -16.57
CA ASN A 23 -15.25 19.12 -16.69
C ASN A 23 -16.26 18.02 -17.09
N CYS A 24 -16.02 17.42 -18.26
CA CYS A 24 -16.71 16.22 -18.76
C CYS A 24 -17.07 15.24 -17.62
N GLY A 25 -18.35 14.84 -17.55
CA GLY A 25 -18.84 13.91 -16.54
C GLY A 25 -18.03 12.62 -16.50
N ARG A 26 -17.29 12.39 -15.42
CA ARG A 26 -16.56 11.14 -15.20
C ARG A 26 -17.57 10.04 -14.88
N ARG A 27 -17.32 8.84 -15.42
CA ARG A 27 -18.09 7.63 -15.13
C ARG A 27 -17.16 6.61 -14.49
N LEU A 28 -17.53 6.12 -13.31
CA LEU A 28 -16.86 5.00 -12.67
C LEU A 28 -17.68 3.75 -12.88
N LEU A 29 -17.01 2.66 -13.25
CA LEU A 29 -17.58 1.31 -13.23
C LEU A 29 -16.71 0.48 -12.29
N ALA A 30 -17.23 0.19 -11.11
CA ALA A 30 -16.49 -0.49 -10.07
C ALA A 30 -17.35 -1.55 -9.36
N ILE A 31 -16.70 -2.65 -8.94
CA ILE A 31 -17.37 -3.77 -8.26
C ILE A 31 -17.87 -3.39 -6.86
N PRO A 32 -17.11 -2.71 -5.98
CA PRO A 32 -17.70 -2.26 -4.73
C PRO A 32 -18.53 -0.99 -4.96
N THR A 33 -19.74 -0.96 -4.36
CA THR A 33 -20.48 0.30 -4.14
C THR A 33 -19.66 1.23 -3.24
N ARG A 34 -20.04 2.51 -3.13
CA ARG A 34 -19.38 3.43 -2.19
C ARG A 34 -19.40 2.90 -0.76
N GLU A 35 -20.52 2.37 -0.29
CA GLU A 35 -20.65 1.82 1.06
C GLU A 35 -19.75 0.60 1.25
N ARG A 36 -19.68 -0.28 0.25
CA ARG A 36 -18.79 -1.45 0.30
C ARG A 36 -17.33 -1.04 0.29
N LEU A 37 -16.95 -0.05 -0.52
CA LEU A 37 -15.59 0.49 -0.53
C LEU A 37 -15.21 1.02 0.85
N LEU A 38 -16.07 1.83 1.47
CA LEU A 38 -15.83 2.36 2.82
C LEU A 38 -15.65 1.24 3.86
N ARG A 39 -16.47 0.18 3.79
CA ARG A 39 -16.33 -0.98 4.69
C ARG A 39 -15.03 -1.74 4.46
N LEU A 40 -14.60 -1.90 3.21
CA LEU A 40 -13.34 -2.56 2.87
C LEU A 40 -12.14 -1.75 3.35
N LEU A 41 -12.13 -0.43 3.12
CA LEU A 41 -11.03 0.45 3.52
C LEU A 41 -10.82 0.47 5.03
N ARG A 42 -11.89 0.30 5.83
CA ARG A 42 -11.77 0.17 7.28
C ARG A 42 -10.81 -0.96 7.69
N TYR A 43 -10.87 -2.12 7.04
CA TYR A 43 -9.96 -3.24 7.34
C TYR A 43 -8.62 -3.09 6.62
N LEU A 44 -8.64 -2.60 5.37
CA LEU A 44 -7.42 -2.44 4.57
C LEU A 44 -6.41 -1.49 5.25
N LEU A 45 -6.93 -0.44 5.90
CA LEU A 45 -6.13 0.64 6.49
C LEU A 45 -5.93 0.49 8.02
N ASP A 46 -6.34 -0.64 8.59
CA ASP A 46 -6.16 -0.95 10.01
C ASP A 46 -4.82 -1.67 10.22
N GLU A 47 -4.03 -1.18 11.18
CA GLU A 47 -2.69 -1.69 11.45
C GLU A 47 -2.69 -3.07 12.14
N GLU A 48 -3.76 -3.42 12.84
CA GLU A 48 -3.99 -4.75 13.41
C GLU A 48 -4.62 -5.72 12.40
N GLU A 49 -4.90 -5.26 11.18
CA GLU A 49 -5.41 -6.08 10.08
C GLU A 49 -4.40 -6.09 8.93
N PHE A 50 -4.63 -5.29 7.88
CA PHE A 50 -3.86 -5.35 6.63
C PHE A 50 -2.73 -4.32 6.53
N LEU A 51 -2.80 -3.18 7.23
CA LEU A 51 -1.85 -2.10 7.04
C LEU A 51 -0.58 -2.30 7.90
N SER A 52 0.50 -2.80 7.32
CA SER A 52 1.78 -2.91 8.02
C SER A 52 2.61 -1.62 7.90
N ASN A 53 3.72 -1.54 8.65
CA ASN A 53 4.70 -0.46 8.52
C ASN A 53 5.36 -0.37 7.13
N PHE A 54 5.23 -1.43 6.32
CA PHE A 54 5.91 -1.62 5.04
C PHE A 54 4.96 -1.79 3.84
N GLY A 55 3.64 -1.72 4.06
CA GLY A 55 2.63 -1.81 3.01
C GLY A 55 1.40 -2.62 3.45
N ILE A 56 0.63 -3.12 2.48
CA ILE A 56 -0.53 -3.97 2.71
C ILE A 56 -0.11 -5.45 2.76
N ARG A 57 -0.45 -6.13 3.85
CA ARG A 57 -0.27 -7.57 4.09
C ARG A 57 -1.08 -8.41 3.09
N SER A 58 -0.58 -9.58 2.73
CA SER A 58 -1.32 -10.51 1.86
C SER A 58 -2.45 -11.26 2.57
N LEU A 59 -2.40 -11.33 3.90
CA LEU A 59 -3.47 -11.81 4.78
C LEU A 59 -3.55 -10.89 5.99
N SER A 60 -4.76 -10.67 6.51
CA SER A 60 -4.92 -9.88 7.74
C SER A 60 -4.16 -10.50 8.91
N LYS A 61 -3.50 -9.65 9.69
CA LYS A 61 -2.86 -10.01 10.97
C LYS A 61 -3.87 -10.52 12.01
N TYR A 62 -5.16 -10.22 11.89
CA TYR A 62 -6.22 -10.81 12.71
C TYR A 62 -6.17 -12.35 12.76
N HIS A 63 -5.77 -12.98 11.65
CA HIS A 63 -5.62 -14.43 11.54
C HIS A 63 -4.39 -15.00 12.25
N GLU A 64 -3.60 -14.18 12.94
CA GLU A 64 -2.55 -14.63 13.86
C GLU A 64 -3.17 -15.31 15.09
N GLU A 65 -4.13 -14.64 15.71
CA GLU A 65 -4.87 -15.14 16.88
C GLU A 65 -6.15 -15.91 16.49
N HIS A 66 -6.69 -15.64 15.29
CA HIS A 66 -7.93 -16.22 14.81
C HIS A 66 -7.75 -16.95 13.47
N PRO A 67 -6.95 -18.02 13.42
CA PRO A 67 -6.71 -18.75 12.19
C PRO A 67 -8.02 -19.29 11.60
N PHE A 68 -8.08 -19.35 10.27
CA PHE A 68 -9.19 -20.05 9.61
C PHE A 68 -8.92 -21.55 9.65
N GLU A 69 -9.80 -22.31 10.31
CA GLU A 69 -9.67 -23.75 10.47
C GLU A 69 -10.79 -24.47 9.71
N TYR A 70 -10.44 -25.55 9.01
CA TYR A 70 -11.39 -26.38 8.28
C TYR A 70 -11.05 -27.85 8.43
N GLU A 71 -12.03 -28.65 8.84
CA GLU A 71 -11.88 -30.10 8.97
C GLU A 71 -12.32 -30.79 7.68
N LEU A 72 -11.43 -31.58 7.09
CA LEU A 72 -11.70 -32.35 5.88
C LEU A 72 -11.16 -33.77 6.05
N ASN A 73 -12.02 -34.78 5.97
CA ASN A 73 -11.65 -36.19 6.09
C ASN A 73 -10.86 -36.54 7.37
N GLY A 74 -11.13 -35.86 8.48
CA GLY A 74 -10.43 -36.05 9.76
C GLY A 74 -9.08 -35.34 9.84
N GLU A 75 -8.68 -34.60 8.81
CA GLU A 75 -7.52 -33.71 8.85
C GLU A 75 -7.97 -32.27 9.13
N LYS A 76 -7.23 -31.59 10.01
CA LYS A 76 -7.44 -30.18 10.33
C LYS A 76 -6.54 -29.32 9.45
N LEU A 77 -7.15 -28.59 8.51
CA LEU A 77 -6.48 -27.59 7.68
C LEU A 77 -6.53 -26.23 8.39
N CYS A 78 -5.43 -25.48 8.39
CA CYS A 78 -5.30 -24.21 9.08
C CYS A 78 -4.66 -23.16 8.16
N VAL A 79 -5.26 -21.98 8.09
CA VAL A 79 -4.68 -20.78 7.47
C VAL A 79 -4.48 -19.74 8.56
N GLN A 80 -3.27 -19.72 9.11
CA GLN A 80 -2.79 -18.72 10.06
C GLN A 80 -2.02 -17.62 9.35
N TYR A 81 -2.08 -16.39 9.88
CA TYR A 81 -1.19 -15.31 9.51
C TYR A 81 0.28 -15.68 9.76
N MET A 82 1.12 -15.44 8.76
CA MET A 82 2.56 -15.67 8.78
C MET A 82 3.25 -14.52 8.05
N PRO A 83 3.96 -13.63 8.76
CA PRO A 83 4.48 -12.41 8.15
C PRO A 83 5.63 -12.65 7.17
N ALA A 84 6.31 -13.79 7.25
CA ALA A 84 7.56 -14.10 6.55
C ALA A 84 7.46 -15.42 5.75
N GLU A 85 8.39 -16.37 5.94
CA GLU A 85 8.36 -17.68 5.29
C GLU A 85 7.14 -18.52 5.72
N SER A 86 6.71 -19.45 4.86
CA SER A 86 5.63 -20.39 5.18
C SER A 86 6.11 -21.46 6.18
N ASP A 87 5.26 -21.85 7.14
CA ASP A 87 5.49 -23.01 8.02
C ASP A 87 5.22 -24.38 7.36
N SER A 88 4.74 -24.38 6.11
CA SER A 88 4.42 -25.60 5.39
C SER A 88 5.03 -25.62 4.00
N GLY A 89 5.34 -26.83 3.52
CA GLY A 89 5.88 -27.08 2.18
C GLY A 89 4.85 -26.99 1.05
N LEU A 90 3.58 -26.71 1.36
CA LEU A 90 2.54 -26.44 0.36
C LEU A 90 3.01 -25.31 -0.55
N PHE A 91 2.97 -25.52 -1.87
CA PHE A 91 3.46 -24.58 -2.89
C PHE A 91 4.99 -24.32 -2.89
N GLY A 92 5.79 -25.31 -2.50
CA GLY A 92 7.25 -25.27 -2.66
C GLY A 92 8.01 -24.62 -1.51
N GLY A 93 7.34 -24.36 -0.38
CA GLY A 93 7.91 -23.97 0.91
C GLY A 93 8.51 -22.56 1.01
N ASN A 94 8.94 -21.97 -0.10
CA ASN A 94 9.64 -20.69 -0.11
C ASN A 94 8.76 -19.48 -0.45
N SER A 95 7.51 -19.68 -0.88
CA SER A 95 6.57 -18.60 -1.22
C SER A 95 5.41 -18.60 -0.22
N ASN A 96 5.06 -17.42 0.30
CA ASN A 96 4.02 -17.28 1.29
C ASN A 96 3.08 -16.10 0.97
N TRP A 97 1.79 -16.40 0.89
CA TRP A 97 0.71 -15.44 0.64
C TRP A 97 -0.17 -15.22 1.87
N ARG A 98 0.27 -15.69 3.04
CA ARG A 98 -0.49 -15.64 4.29
C ARG A 98 -0.02 -14.51 5.21
N GLY A 99 0.44 -13.40 4.67
CA GLY A 99 0.87 -12.27 5.49
C GLY A 99 1.91 -11.35 4.88
N PRO A 100 2.94 -11.84 4.15
CA PRO A 100 4.02 -10.97 3.67
C PRO A 100 3.55 -9.87 2.72
N ILE A 101 4.41 -8.88 2.51
CA ILE A 101 4.19 -7.77 1.58
C ILE A 101 4.63 -8.16 0.18
N TRP A 102 3.70 -8.00 -0.78
CA TRP A 102 3.92 -8.25 -2.19
C TRP A 102 3.69 -6.97 -3.00
N PHE A 103 4.69 -6.58 -3.80
CA PHE A 103 4.63 -5.37 -4.63
C PHE A 103 3.48 -5.35 -5.65
N PRO A 104 3.17 -6.45 -6.39
CA PRO A 104 2.08 -6.44 -7.36
C PRO A 104 0.74 -6.02 -6.76
N LEU A 105 0.36 -6.62 -5.62
CA LEU A 105 -0.93 -6.35 -4.98
C LEU A 105 -0.99 -4.93 -4.43
N ASN A 106 0.09 -4.50 -3.76
CA ASN A 106 0.19 -3.13 -3.25
C ASN A 106 0.10 -2.08 -4.36
N TYR A 107 0.79 -2.31 -5.48
CA TYR A 107 0.77 -1.41 -6.62
C TYR A 107 -0.63 -1.33 -7.26
N LEU A 108 -1.31 -2.47 -7.42
CA LEU A 108 -2.69 -2.51 -7.93
C LEU A 108 -3.68 -1.80 -6.99
N LEU A 109 -3.49 -1.90 -5.67
CA LEU A 109 -4.30 -1.19 -4.69
C LEU A 109 -4.09 0.33 -4.77
N ILE A 110 -2.84 0.78 -4.87
CA ILE A 110 -2.50 2.19 -5.10
C ILE A 110 -3.20 2.70 -6.37
N GLU A 111 -3.04 2.00 -7.49
CA GLU A 111 -3.67 2.34 -8.77
C GLU A 111 -5.22 2.37 -8.67
N ALA A 112 -5.82 1.46 -7.91
CA ALA A 112 -7.26 1.44 -7.67
C ALA A 112 -7.71 2.67 -6.86
N LEU A 113 -7.01 3.00 -5.77
CA LEU A 113 -7.28 4.17 -4.94
C LEU A 113 -7.23 5.47 -5.73
N GLU A 114 -6.26 5.60 -6.63
CA GLU A 114 -6.14 6.77 -7.52
C GLU A 114 -7.30 6.87 -8.51
N ARG A 115 -7.74 5.75 -9.09
CA ARG A 115 -8.93 5.73 -9.95
C ARG A 115 -10.19 6.14 -9.19
N TYR A 116 -10.34 5.69 -7.94
CA TYR A 116 -11.44 6.14 -7.08
C TYR A 116 -11.30 7.63 -6.70
N HIS A 117 -10.09 8.12 -6.46
CA HIS A 117 -9.85 9.55 -6.19
C HIS A 117 -10.21 10.40 -7.41
N LEU A 118 -9.88 9.98 -8.63
CA LEU A 118 -10.31 10.69 -9.84
C LEU A 118 -11.83 10.83 -9.91
N PHE A 119 -12.57 9.89 -9.32
CA PHE A 119 -14.02 9.92 -9.29
C PHE A 119 -14.59 10.75 -8.14
N TYR A 120 -14.21 10.44 -6.90
CA TYR A 120 -14.76 11.07 -5.69
C TYR A 120 -14.06 12.38 -5.30
N GLY A 121 -12.84 12.60 -5.78
CA GLY A 121 -11.97 13.70 -5.39
C GLY A 121 -11.79 13.80 -3.87
N LYS A 122 -11.59 15.03 -3.40
CA LYS A 122 -11.39 15.36 -1.98
C LYS A 122 -12.63 15.18 -1.09
N SER A 123 -13.79 14.88 -1.68
CA SER A 123 -15.06 14.77 -0.94
C SER A 123 -15.20 13.45 -0.19
N LEU A 124 -14.54 12.39 -0.65
CA LEU A 124 -14.52 11.10 0.02
C LEU A 124 -13.25 11.02 0.86
N ARG A 125 -13.43 11.10 2.18
CA ARG A 125 -12.36 10.95 3.15
C ARG A 125 -12.60 9.70 4.00
N VAL A 126 -11.51 9.02 4.31
CA VAL A 126 -11.48 7.82 5.15
C VAL A 126 -10.41 7.98 6.22
N GLU A 127 -10.57 7.29 7.34
CA GLU A 127 -9.58 7.29 8.40
C GLU A 127 -8.37 6.43 7.96
N CYS A 128 -7.15 6.95 8.07
CA CYS A 128 -5.94 6.24 7.66
C CYS A 128 -4.73 6.70 8.50
N PRO A 129 -4.17 5.84 9.36
CA PRO A 129 -4.65 4.48 9.68
C PRO A 129 -6.03 4.46 10.35
N THR A 130 -6.77 3.36 10.22
CA THR A 130 -8.04 3.16 10.94
C THR A 130 -7.81 3.31 12.45
N GLY A 131 -8.67 4.04 13.15
CA GLY A 131 -8.54 4.33 14.59
C GLY A 131 -7.57 5.46 14.96
N SER A 132 -6.89 6.09 14.01
CA SER A 132 -5.93 7.18 14.27
C SER A 132 -6.55 8.56 14.48
N GLY A 133 -7.81 8.76 14.10
CA GLY A 133 -8.47 10.06 13.99
C GLY A 133 -8.02 10.91 12.79
N VAL A 134 -7.05 10.45 12.00
CA VAL A 134 -6.54 11.16 10.81
C VAL A 134 -7.34 10.77 9.58
N TYR A 135 -8.01 11.75 8.98
CA TYR A 135 -8.79 11.54 7.76
C TYR A 135 -8.02 11.96 6.52
N MET A 136 -7.98 11.08 5.54
CA MET A 136 -7.28 11.26 4.27
C MET A 136 -8.26 11.07 3.12
N ASP A 137 -8.11 11.85 2.04
CA ASP A 137 -8.72 11.48 0.76
C ASP A 137 -7.98 10.29 0.13
N LEU A 138 -8.59 9.66 -0.88
CA LEU A 138 -8.03 8.42 -1.44
C LEU A 138 -6.67 8.59 -2.13
N GLN A 139 -6.28 9.81 -2.52
CA GLN A 139 -4.95 10.06 -3.06
C GLN A 139 -3.92 10.09 -1.94
N GLU A 140 -4.25 10.75 -0.82
CA GLU A 140 -3.42 10.78 0.38
C GLU A 140 -3.23 9.38 0.95
N VAL A 141 -4.26 8.53 0.95
CA VAL A 141 -4.15 7.10 1.33
C VAL A 141 -3.20 6.35 0.40
N ALA A 142 -3.31 6.55 -0.92
CA ALA A 142 -2.39 5.93 -1.88
C ALA A 142 -0.93 6.35 -1.61
N ASP A 143 -0.71 7.61 -1.26
CA ASP A 143 0.63 8.12 -0.91
C ASP A 143 1.13 7.59 0.43
N GLU A 144 0.25 7.35 1.41
CA GLU A 144 0.62 6.69 2.67
C GLU A 144 1.13 5.26 2.43
N ILE A 145 0.44 4.49 1.58
CA ILE A 145 0.90 3.14 1.19
C ILE A 145 2.25 3.23 0.45
N ARG A 146 2.42 4.20 -0.47
CA ARG A 146 3.70 4.44 -1.16
C ARG A 146 4.84 4.73 -0.17
N LYS A 147 4.59 5.61 0.81
CA LYS A 147 5.58 5.95 1.86
C LYS A 147 5.96 4.72 2.68
N ARG A 148 4.99 3.86 3.01
CA ARG A 148 5.27 2.61 3.73
C ARG A 148 6.12 1.65 2.90
N LEU A 149 5.79 1.47 1.61
CA LEU A 149 6.59 0.64 0.69
C LEU A 149 8.01 1.20 0.48
N SER A 150 8.17 2.53 0.42
CA SER A 150 9.50 3.12 0.23
C SER A 150 10.43 2.89 1.41
N ARG A 151 9.91 2.81 2.64
CA ARG A 151 10.69 2.48 3.85
C ARG A 151 11.49 1.18 3.71
N LEU A 152 11.03 0.22 2.90
CA LEU A 152 11.77 -1.01 2.65
C LEU A 152 13.16 -0.75 2.03
N PHE A 153 13.29 0.29 1.22
CA PHE A 153 14.48 0.55 0.38
C PHE A 153 15.33 1.72 0.88
N LEU A 154 14.79 2.56 1.75
CA LEU A 154 15.49 3.68 2.33
C LEU A 154 16.35 3.22 3.51
N SER A 155 17.59 3.73 3.57
CA SER A 155 18.44 3.57 4.74
C SER A 155 17.87 4.39 5.89
N LYS A 156 17.87 3.79 7.09
CA LYS A 156 17.65 4.46 8.36
C LYS A 156 18.90 5.22 8.78
N ASP A 157 18.78 5.99 9.85
CA ASP A 157 19.87 6.80 10.41
C ASP A 157 21.09 5.98 10.86
N ASP A 158 20.88 4.71 11.23
CA ASP A 158 21.92 3.75 11.60
C ASP A 158 22.56 3.05 10.38
N GLY A 159 22.12 3.38 9.17
CA GLY A 159 22.56 2.78 7.92
C GLY A 159 21.82 1.47 7.55
N ASP A 160 20.96 0.95 8.43
CA ASP A 160 20.16 -0.25 8.16
C ASP A 160 19.11 0.00 7.08
N ARG A 161 18.85 -1.01 6.27
CA ARG A 161 17.80 -0.99 5.25
C ARG A 161 16.89 -2.19 5.48
N PRO A 162 15.59 -1.99 5.77
CA PRO A 162 14.71 -3.09 6.13
C PRO A 162 14.70 -4.25 5.14
N SER A 163 14.73 -3.96 3.83
CA SER A 163 14.72 -4.99 2.77
C SER A 163 15.92 -5.92 2.82
N TYR A 164 17.05 -5.55 3.41
CA TYR A 164 18.22 -6.43 3.40
C TYR A 164 17.94 -7.67 4.23
N ALA A 165 18.16 -8.84 3.60
CA ALA A 165 18.28 -10.08 4.33
C ALA A 165 19.40 -9.87 5.37
N ARG A 166 19.03 -9.94 6.67
CA ARG A 166 19.84 -9.51 7.83
C ARG A 166 21.14 -10.30 8.01
N THR A 167 22.03 -10.17 7.04
CA THR A 167 23.36 -10.75 7.00
C THR A 167 24.35 -9.61 7.19
N ASN A 168 25.33 -9.83 8.07
CA ASN A 168 26.30 -8.77 8.43
C ASN A 168 27.08 -8.24 7.22
N VAL A 169 27.31 -9.06 6.20
CA VAL A 169 28.05 -8.68 4.99
C VAL A 169 27.29 -7.63 4.20
N LEU A 170 25.99 -7.83 3.93
CA LEU A 170 25.20 -6.88 3.15
C LEU A 170 24.99 -5.55 3.87
N LEU A 171 24.99 -5.55 5.21
CA LEU A 171 24.78 -4.34 6.01
C LEU A 171 26.05 -3.53 6.22
N ASN A 172 27.17 -4.18 6.54
CA ASN A 172 28.36 -3.49 7.04
C ASN A 172 29.52 -3.41 6.05
N ASP A 173 29.51 -4.20 4.97
CA ASP A 173 30.58 -4.15 3.97
C ASP A 173 30.44 -2.88 3.11
N PRO A 174 31.44 -1.98 3.07
CA PRO A 174 31.39 -0.76 2.26
C PRO A 174 31.15 -1.01 0.77
N HIS A 175 31.46 -2.20 0.25
CA HIS A 175 31.25 -2.56 -1.14
C HIS A 175 29.82 -3.05 -1.44
N TRP A 176 29.08 -3.46 -0.41
CA TRP A 176 27.75 -4.08 -0.58
C TRP A 176 26.61 -3.28 0.04
N ARG A 177 26.89 -2.44 1.04
CA ARG A 177 25.85 -1.67 1.77
C ARG A 177 24.95 -0.84 0.87
N ASP A 178 25.49 -0.34 -0.23
CA ASP A 178 24.81 0.55 -1.19
C ASP A 178 24.24 -0.22 -2.41
N LEU A 179 24.47 -1.54 -2.51
CA LEU A 179 23.94 -2.41 -3.57
C LEU A 179 22.54 -2.91 -3.21
N VAL A 180 21.53 -2.10 -3.55
CA VAL A 180 20.13 -2.41 -3.22
C VAL A 180 19.63 -3.64 -3.98
N LEU A 181 19.29 -4.69 -3.22
CA LEU A 181 18.72 -5.93 -3.74
C LEU A 181 17.20 -5.88 -3.87
N PHE A 182 16.65 -6.71 -4.76
CA PHE A 182 15.22 -6.77 -5.06
C PHE A 182 14.71 -8.15 -4.70
N TYR A 183 13.92 -8.23 -3.65
CA TYR A 183 13.41 -9.50 -3.13
C TYR A 183 12.05 -9.85 -3.73
N GLU A 184 11.68 -11.12 -3.65
CA GLU A 184 10.41 -11.63 -4.16
C GLU A 184 9.22 -11.05 -3.38
N TYR A 185 9.35 -11.03 -2.06
CA TYR A 185 8.41 -10.48 -1.10
C TYR A 185 9.14 -10.07 0.18
N PHE A 186 8.43 -9.43 1.11
CA PHE A 186 9.02 -8.87 2.33
C PHE A 186 8.25 -9.29 3.56
N ASP A 187 8.97 -9.57 4.63
CA ASP A 187 8.41 -9.77 5.96
C ASP A 187 7.57 -8.54 6.35
N ALA A 188 6.29 -8.74 6.64
CA ALA A 188 5.37 -7.64 6.91
C ALA A 188 5.64 -6.90 8.24
N GLU A 189 6.33 -7.53 9.20
CA GLU A 189 6.61 -6.94 10.52
C GLU A 189 8.03 -6.38 10.62
N THR A 190 8.98 -6.97 9.90
CA THR A 190 10.40 -6.56 9.98
C THR A 190 10.92 -5.85 8.73
N GLY A 191 10.23 -6.02 7.59
CA GLY A 191 10.64 -5.52 6.28
C GLY A 191 11.72 -6.36 5.59
N ARG A 192 12.22 -7.43 6.24
CA ARG A 192 13.25 -8.32 5.72
C ARG A 192 12.86 -8.87 4.34
N GLY A 193 13.74 -8.74 3.36
CA GLY A 193 13.57 -9.32 2.04
C GLY A 193 13.68 -10.85 2.04
N LEU A 194 12.77 -11.50 1.33
CA LEU A 194 12.58 -12.95 1.29
C LEU A 194 12.44 -13.48 -0.14
N GLY A 195 12.59 -14.78 -0.31
CA GLY A 195 12.57 -15.43 -1.63
C GLY A 195 13.77 -15.04 -2.49
N ALA A 196 13.57 -14.99 -3.82
CA ALA A 196 14.64 -14.63 -4.76
C ALA A 196 15.12 -13.17 -4.55
N SER A 197 16.43 -12.95 -4.39
CA SER A 197 17.04 -11.65 -4.07
C SER A 197 17.43 -10.77 -5.27
N HIS A 198 17.25 -11.29 -6.49
CA HIS A 198 17.47 -10.57 -7.75
C HIS A 198 16.17 -10.47 -8.55
N GLN A 199 15.05 -10.33 -7.85
CA GLN A 199 13.71 -10.18 -8.41
C GLN A 199 13.48 -8.75 -8.89
N THR A 200 14.27 -8.28 -9.86
CA THR A 200 13.97 -7.06 -10.65
C THR A 200 12.81 -7.28 -11.63
N GLY A 201 11.86 -8.14 -11.25
CA GLY A 201 10.54 -8.29 -11.86
C GLY A 201 9.58 -7.31 -11.21
N TRP A 202 8.54 -7.80 -10.53
CA TRP A 202 7.51 -6.93 -9.96
C TRP A 202 8.03 -5.98 -8.86
N THR A 203 9.11 -6.32 -8.16
CA THR A 203 9.65 -5.45 -7.11
C THR A 203 10.25 -4.16 -7.69
N ALA A 204 10.58 -4.14 -8.99
CA ALA A 204 10.99 -2.94 -9.71
C ALA A 204 9.90 -1.84 -9.73
N LEU A 205 8.64 -2.17 -9.40
CA LEU A 205 7.55 -1.20 -9.21
C LEU A 205 7.83 -0.18 -8.10
N ILE A 206 8.83 -0.39 -7.25
CA ILE A 206 9.31 0.66 -6.33
C ILE A 206 9.83 1.90 -7.06
N SER A 207 10.40 1.76 -8.26
CA SER A 207 10.97 2.89 -9.02
C SER A 207 9.91 3.97 -9.35
N PRO A 208 8.77 3.66 -9.99
CA PRO A 208 7.72 4.66 -10.21
C PRO A 208 7.08 5.17 -8.91
N ILE A 209 7.03 4.35 -7.84
CA ILE A 209 6.57 4.80 -6.52
C ILE A 209 7.46 5.91 -5.98
N LEU A 210 8.78 5.71 -5.97
CA LEU A 210 9.74 6.71 -5.51
C LEU A 210 9.71 7.97 -6.38
N GLY A 211 9.62 7.81 -7.71
CA GLY A 211 9.48 8.94 -8.64
C GLY A 211 8.23 9.79 -8.36
N THR A 212 7.11 9.14 -8.05
CA THR A 212 5.86 9.83 -7.69
C THR A 212 6.01 10.59 -6.38
N LEU A 213 6.58 9.96 -5.34
CA LEU A 213 6.81 10.61 -4.05
C LEU A 213 7.74 11.82 -4.18
N ALA A 214 8.85 11.68 -4.91
CA ALA A 214 9.79 12.77 -5.14
C ALA A 214 9.12 13.96 -5.86
N SER A 215 8.33 13.67 -6.90
CA SER A 215 7.59 14.71 -7.64
C SER A 215 6.61 15.47 -6.74
N ARG A 216 5.94 14.77 -5.81
CA ARG A 216 5.02 15.40 -4.85
C ARG A 216 5.75 16.29 -3.85
N CYS A 217 6.87 15.84 -3.28
CA CYS A 217 7.67 16.65 -2.38
C CYS A 217 8.12 17.96 -3.03
N LEU A 218 8.62 17.90 -4.26
CA LEU A 218 9.02 19.09 -5.02
C LEU A 218 7.85 20.05 -5.25
N GLN A 219 6.67 19.52 -5.58
CA GLN A 219 5.48 20.34 -5.78
C GLN A 219 5.01 21.01 -4.48
N GLU A 220 5.09 20.32 -3.34
CA GLU A 220 4.79 20.90 -2.03
C GLU A 220 5.77 22.03 -1.66
N GLU A 221 7.06 21.85 -1.91
CA GLU A 221 8.08 22.88 -1.68
C GLU A 221 7.84 24.12 -2.54
N GLN A 222 7.54 23.93 -3.83
CA GLN A 222 7.19 25.01 -4.74
C GLN A 222 5.95 25.77 -4.27
N ASN A 223 4.90 25.05 -3.83
CA ASN A 223 3.68 25.66 -3.30
C ASN A 223 3.93 26.45 -2.01
N ARG A 224 4.83 25.98 -1.13
CA ARG A 224 5.22 26.72 0.09
C ARG A 224 5.99 27.99 -0.23
N GLN A 225 6.90 27.95 -1.20
CA GLN A 225 7.70 29.11 -1.63
C GLN A 225 6.86 30.17 -2.36
N SER A 226 5.79 29.76 -3.04
CA SER A 226 4.88 30.65 -3.77
C SER A 226 3.68 31.13 -2.94
N ALA A 227 3.56 30.71 -1.68
CA ALA A 227 2.53 31.20 -0.77
C ALA A 227 2.82 32.66 -0.36
N PRO A 228 1.87 33.61 -0.54
CA PRO A 228 2.07 35.00 -0.16
C PRO A 228 2.14 35.12 1.36
N GLY A 229 3.34 35.32 1.90
CA GLY A 229 3.57 35.42 3.35
C GLY A 229 5.00 35.16 3.84
N ALA A 230 5.98 34.86 2.98
CA ALA A 230 7.39 34.83 3.37
C ALA A 230 7.87 36.25 3.71
N MET A 231 7.57 36.69 4.93
CA MET A 231 8.00 37.95 5.51
C MET A 231 9.52 37.96 5.55
N GLN A 232 10.14 38.87 4.79
CA GLN A 232 11.56 39.16 4.92
C GLN A 232 11.82 39.57 6.38
N PRO A 233 12.84 39.02 7.06
CA PRO A 233 13.19 39.49 8.39
C PRO A 233 13.56 40.98 8.28
N ALA A 234 12.89 41.81 9.07
CA ALA A 234 13.20 43.22 9.18
C ALA A 234 14.66 43.35 9.65
N GLU A 235 15.50 43.95 8.81
CA GLU A 235 16.78 44.48 9.23
C GLU A 235 16.49 45.50 10.33
N THR A 236 17.05 45.24 11.52
CA THR A 236 17.03 46.18 12.64
C THR A 236 18.39 46.87 12.63
N ASP A 237 18.37 48.19 12.39
CA ASP A 237 19.49 49.12 12.53
C ASP A 237 20.05 49.16 13.95
#